data_AF-A0A1G1SQC1-F1
#
_entry.id   AF-A0A1G1SQC1-F1
#
_cell.length_a   1.000
_cell.length_b   1.000
_cell.length_c   1.000
_cell.angle_alpha   90.00
_cell.angle_beta   90.00
_cell.angle_gamma   90.00
#
_symmetry.space_group_name_H-M   'P 1'
#
loop_
_entity.id
_entity.type
_entity.pdbx_description
1 polymer ?
#
loop_
_entity_poly.entity_id
_entity_poly.type
_entity_poly.pdbx_seq_one_letter_code
_entity_poly.pdbx_strand_id
1 'polypeptide(L)'
;MMPQDLPEEEAEAPKFTARQQRFIAAFCVSGNCTKAAKEAGYSEEYAYSIGSRLSKNVEIRAAIDERLAAYSISAALATKLNSEIAQSCVNEFLKIENVEESTKIQQPLQDYIEEILVEIAFEEEYAKRANLQEEELDEHKFKQRKRRRAIIRLQLQLENDSLATHTIAGPPVLVKRARLDLVKLAEAREGGRIKSLSFGEFGPKVELYAADAAIDRAARMHGLYEKDNRQAAGTEVEIVIGGSPKETA
;
A
#
# COMPACT_ATOMS: atom_id res chain seq x y z
N MET A 1 -7.92 -0.90 76.42
CA MET A 1 -7.09 -2.11 76.26
C MET A 1 -7.91 -3.05 75.39
N MET A 2 -7.61 -3.38 74.15
CA MET A 2 -6.55 -3.06 73.18
C MET A 2 -7.20 -3.21 71.79
N PRO A 3 -6.78 -2.46 70.76
CA PRO A 3 -7.00 -2.85 69.37
C PRO A 3 -6.04 -4.00 69.01
N GLN A 4 -6.49 -5.02 68.29
CA GLN A 4 -5.61 -6.03 67.67
C GLN A 4 -6.08 -6.37 66.25
N ASP A 5 -5.39 -5.73 65.32
CA ASP A 5 -4.67 -6.30 64.17
C ASP A 5 -5.45 -7.13 63.14
N LEU A 6 -5.85 -6.44 62.06
CA LEU A 6 -6.01 -7.05 60.73
C LEU A 6 -4.61 -7.44 60.19
N PRO A 7 -4.48 -8.57 59.49
CA PRO A 7 -3.19 -8.98 58.94
C PRO A 7 -2.75 -8.01 57.84
N GLU A 8 -1.59 -7.39 58.04
CA GLU A 8 -0.91 -6.60 57.01
C GLU A 8 -0.48 -7.55 55.88
N GLU A 9 -1.00 -7.30 54.68
CA GLU A 9 -0.59 -7.98 53.46
C GLU A 9 0.89 -7.65 53.20
N GLU A 10 1.79 -8.62 53.40
CA GLU A 10 3.22 -8.47 53.14
C GLU A 10 3.46 -8.16 51.66
N ALA A 11 3.59 -6.87 51.33
CA ALA A 11 3.96 -6.42 50.00
C ALA A 11 5.41 -6.83 49.70
N GLU A 12 5.57 -7.93 48.95
CA GLU A 12 6.84 -8.44 48.45
C GLU A 12 7.63 -7.32 47.75
N ALA A 13 8.88 -7.08 48.19
CA ALA A 13 9.71 -6.02 47.63
C ALA A 13 9.91 -6.22 46.11
N PRO A 14 9.83 -5.15 45.29
CA PRO A 14 9.88 -5.30 43.84
C PRO A 14 11.24 -5.87 43.41
N LYS A 15 11.23 -7.00 42.69
CA LYS A 15 12.40 -7.71 42.13
C LYS A 15 13.34 -6.81 41.31
N PHE A 16 12.83 -5.69 40.80
CA PHE A 16 13.60 -4.71 40.05
C PHE A 16 13.33 -3.30 40.55
N THR A 17 14.36 -2.45 40.54
CA THR A 17 14.21 -1.02 40.82
C THR A 17 13.32 -0.35 39.77
N ALA A 18 12.65 0.75 40.13
CA ALA A 18 11.80 1.51 39.22
C ALA A 18 12.52 2.01 37.94
N ARG A 19 13.86 2.15 37.96
CA ARG A 19 14.65 2.49 36.77
C ARG A 19 14.96 1.26 35.90
N GLN A 20 15.20 0.10 36.51
CA GLN A 20 15.36 -1.16 35.77
C GLN A 20 14.06 -1.62 35.11
N GLN A 21 12.91 -1.45 35.78
CA GLN A 21 11.61 -1.75 35.17
C GLN A 21 11.34 -0.86 33.95
N ARG A 22 11.65 0.44 34.05
CA ARG A 22 11.57 1.36 32.92
C ARG A 22 12.52 0.98 31.79
N PHE A 23 13.73 0.52 32.11
CA PHE A 23 14.68 0.00 31.12
C PHE A 23 14.14 -1.24 30.40
N ILE A 24 13.58 -2.21 31.14
CA ILE A 24 12.98 -3.43 30.57
C ILE A 24 11.84 -3.06 29.61
N ALA A 25 10.94 -2.17 30.03
CA ALA A 25 9.82 -1.72 29.21
C ALA A 25 10.30 -0.98 27.94
N ALA A 26 11.23 -0.05 28.07
CA ALA A 26 11.80 0.71 26.95
C ALA A 26 12.59 -0.18 25.97
N PHE A 27 13.27 -1.20 26.49
CA PHE A 27 14.01 -2.16 25.67
C PHE A 27 13.07 -3.03 24.83
N CYS A 28 11.94 -3.48 25.41
CA CYS A 28 10.94 -4.27 24.68
C CYS A 28 10.34 -3.52 23.49
N VAL A 29 10.28 -2.18 23.56
CA VAL A 29 9.77 -1.32 22.47
C VAL A 29 10.86 -0.98 21.45
N SER A 30 12.05 -0.59 21.91
CA SER A 30 13.09 -0.01 21.05
C SER A 30 14.11 -1.03 20.51
N GLY A 31 14.26 -2.18 21.17
CA GLY A 31 15.28 -3.19 20.86
C GLY A 31 16.74 -2.70 21.01
N ASN A 32 16.95 -1.51 21.57
CA ASN A 32 18.25 -0.85 21.64
C ASN A 32 18.61 -0.48 23.08
N CYS A 33 19.68 -1.07 23.61
CA CYS A 33 20.13 -0.90 24.99
C CYS A 33 20.41 0.58 25.35
N THR A 34 21.03 1.32 24.45
CA THR A 34 21.43 2.71 24.69
C THR A 34 20.22 3.63 24.73
N LYS A 35 19.27 3.45 23.81
CA LYS A 35 18.01 4.22 23.81
C LYS A 35 17.16 3.90 25.03
N ALA A 36 17.03 2.61 25.36
CA ALA A 36 16.30 2.17 26.54
C ALA A 36 16.88 2.73 27.85
N ALA A 37 18.20 2.85 27.96
CA ALA A 37 18.85 3.47 29.13
C ALA A 37 18.52 4.96 29.27
N LYS A 38 18.48 5.70 28.15
CA LYS A 38 18.09 7.13 28.16
C LYS A 38 16.64 7.29 28.60
N GLU A 39 15.73 6.52 28.01
CA GLU A 39 14.30 6.55 28.34
C GLU A 39 14.01 6.12 29.79
N ALA A 40 14.83 5.22 30.35
CA ALA A 40 14.75 4.80 31.73
C ALA A 40 15.26 5.82 32.76
N GLY A 41 15.77 6.98 32.30
CA GLY A 41 16.25 8.06 33.15
C GLY A 41 17.68 7.85 33.67
N TYR A 42 18.51 7.10 32.96
CA TYR A 42 19.96 7.03 33.23
C TYR A 42 20.68 8.18 32.52
N SER A 43 21.87 8.55 33.04
CA SER A 43 22.69 9.63 32.45
C SER A 43 22.94 9.38 30.97
N GLU A 44 22.68 10.40 30.14
CA GLU A 44 22.85 10.29 28.69
C GLU A 44 24.29 10.02 28.28
N GLU A 45 25.25 10.61 28.99
CA GLU A 45 26.69 10.46 28.76
C GLU A 45 27.14 9.01 28.97
N TYR A 46 26.51 8.30 29.92
CA TYR A 46 26.85 6.91 30.26
C TYR A 46 25.79 5.90 29.78
N ALA A 47 24.79 6.32 29.01
CA ALA A 47 23.68 5.46 28.59
C ALA A 47 24.16 4.23 27.80
N TYR A 48 25.24 4.37 27.02
CA TYR A 48 25.85 3.27 26.26
C TYR A 48 26.43 2.19 27.18
N SER A 49 27.26 2.59 28.16
CA SER A 49 27.91 1.65 29.08
C SER A 49 26.92 1.05 30.08
N ILE A 50 25.99 1.86 30.59
CA ILE A 50 24.91 1.42 31.49
C ILE A 50 23.97 0.46 30.78
N GLY A 51 23.54 0.78 29.56
CA GLY A 51 22.66 -0.08 28.76
C GLY A 51 23.31 -1.42 28.43
N SER A 52 24.57 -1.44 28.04
CA SER A 52 25.34 -2.67 27.80
C SER A 52 25.45 -3.54 29.06
N ARG A 53 25.70 -2.92 30.22
CA ARG A 53 25.78 -3.63 31.50
C ARG A 53 24.42 -4.21 31.94
N LEU A 54 23.34 -3.42 31.83
CA LEU A 54 21.98 -3.86 32.20
C LEU A 54 21.48 -4.99 31.30
N SER A 55 21.79 -4.93 29.99
CA SER A 55 21.41 -5.98 29.03
C SER A 55 22.12 -7.31 29.27
N LYS A 56 23.32 -7.29 29.87
CA LYS A 56 24.09 -8.50 30.24
C LYS A 56 23.70 -9.09 31.60
N ASN A 57 22.90 -8.37 32.40
CA ASN A 57 22.43 -8.91 33.66
C ASN A 57 21.39 -10.00 33.40
N VAL A 58 21.63 -11.20 33.94
CA VAL A 58 20.84 -12.41 33.69
C VAL A 58 19.36 -12.22 34.11
N GLU A 59 19.09 -11.55 35.22
CA GLU A 59 17.73 -11.35 35.72
C GLU A 59 16.94 -10.36 34.86
N ILE A 60 17.59 -9.26 34.46
CA ILE A 60 17.00 -8.26 33.56
C ILE A 60 16.76 -8.88 32.18
N ARG A 61 17.71 -9.70 31.71
CA ARG A 61 17.58 -10.41 30.43
C ARG A 61 16.43 -11.41 30.46
N ALA A 62 16.31 -12.21 31.52
CA ALA A 62 15.20 -13.13 31.72
C ALA A 62 13.86 -12.40 31.76
N ALA A 63 13.77 -11.27 32.45
CA ALA A 63 12.55 -10.45 32.49
C ALA A 63 12.19 -9.81 31.14
N ILE A 64 13.20 -9.45 30.33
CA ILE A 64 12.99 -9.00 28.95
C ILE A 64 12.47 -10.16 28.10
N ASP A 65 13.10 -11.33 28.18
CA ASP A 65 12.73 -12.50 27.38
C ASP A 65 11.32 -13.01 27.73
N GLU A 66 10.95 -13.03 29.02
CA GLU A 66 9.59 -13.34 29.50
C GLU A 66 8.56 -12.34 28.96
N ARG A 67 8.88 -11.04 29.03
CA ARG A 67 8.00 -9.99 28.54
C ARG A 67 7.85 -10.05 27.02
N LEU A 68 8.93 -10.29 26.29
CA LEU A 68 8.90 -10.51 24.84
C LEU A 68 8.15 -11.78 24.45
N ALA A 69 8.22 -12.84 25.26
CA ALA A 69 7.41 -14.05 25.06
C ALA A 69 5.92 -13.76 25.25
N ALA A 70 5.55 -12.91 26.21
CA ALA A 70 4.17 -12.46 26.40
C ALA A 70 3.65 -11.58 25.23
N TYR A 71 4.53 -10.81 24.59
CA TYR A 71 4.23 -10.08 23.35
C TYR A 71 4.51 -10.88 22.08
N SER A 72 4.90 -12.14 22.19
CA SER A 72 5.30 -12.93 21.03
C SER A 72 4.08 -13.23 20.16
N ILE A 73 4.22 -12.90 18.88
CA ILE A 73 3.34 -13.39 17.85
C ILE A 73 3.55 -14.91 17.80
N SER A 74 2.47 -15.70 17.88
CA SER A 74 2.59 -17.15 17.81
C SER A 74 3.29 -17.57 16.52
N ALA A 75 4.10 -18.63 16.56
CA ALA A 75 4.83 -19.11 15.38
C ALA A 75 3.89 -19.30 14.17
N ALA A 76 2.70 -19.84 14.41
CA ALA A 76 1.67 -20.00 13.37
C ALA A 76 1.21 -18.67 12.74
N LEU A 77 1.00 -17.62 13.55
CA LEU A 77 0.62 -16.30 13.07
C LEU A 77 1.78 -15.65 12.30
N ALA A 78 3.02 -15.81 12.77
CA ALA A 78 4.21 -15.31 12.06
C ALA A 78 4.41 -16.01 10.71
N THR A 79 4.18 -17.32 10.61
CA THR A 79 4.22 -18.07 9.34
C THR A 79 3.13 -17.59 8.38
N LYS A 80 1.92 -17.36 8.89
CA LYS A 80 0.81 -16.80 8.10
C LYS A 80 1.16 -15.43 7.54
N LEU A 81 1.63 -14.50 8.37
CA LEU A 81 1.99 -13.14 7.93
C LEU A 81 3.11 -13.14 6.89
N ASN A 82 4.16 -13.95 7.08
CA ASN A 82 5.23 -14.05 6.08
C ASN A 82 4.72 -14.60 4.75
N SER A 83 3.78 -15.54 4.78
CA SER A 83 3.13 -16.08 3.58
C SER A 83 2.29 -15.01 2.87
N GLU A 84 1.51 -14.23 3.62
CA GLU A 84 0.72 -13.12 3.07
C GLU A 84 1.60 -12.02 2.48
N ILE A 85 2.72 -11.68 3.13
CA ILE A 85 3.69 -10.71 2.62
C ILE A 85 4.33 -11.22 1.32
N ALA A 86 4.71 -12.51 1.28
CA ALA A 86 5.29 -13.14 0.10
C ALA A 86 4.32 -13.15 -1.10
N GLN A 87 3.02 -13.28 -0.86
CA GLN A 87 1.99 -13.27 -1.90
C GLN A 87 1.59 -11.85 -2.32
N SER A 88 1.84 -10.84 -1.49
CA SER A 88 1.42 -9.48 -1.78
C SER A 88 2.17 -8.94 -3.00
N CYS A 89 1.42 -8.59 -4.04
CA CYS A 89 1.97 -8.02 -5.28
C CYS A 89 1.22 -6.73 -5.62
N VAL A 90 1.88 -5.80 -6.31
CA VAL A 90 1.26 -4.52 -6.69
C VAL A 90 -0.01 -4.72 -7.52
N ASN A 91 -0.06 -5.79 -8.33
CA ASN A 91 -1.22 -6.13 -9.16
C ASN A 91 -2.49 -6.45 -8.36
N GLU A 92 -2.39 -6.89 -7.11
CA GLU A 92 -3.56 -7.15 -6.25
C GLU A 92 -4.37 -5.87 -5.99
N PHE A 93 -3.69 -4.74 -5.98
CA PHE A 93 -4.27 -3.42 -5.72
C PHE A 93 -4.70 -2.71 -7.01
N LEU A 94 -4.54 -3.32 -8.19
CA LEU A 94 -4.95 -2.73 -9.45
C LEU A 94 -6.33 -3.26 -9.87
N LYS A 95 -7.26 -2.33 -10.08
CA LYS A 95 -8.56 -2.58 -10.71
C LYS A 95 -8.52 -2.12 -12.15
N ILE A 96 -8.94 -2.99 -13.07
CA ILE A 96 -9.14 -2.61 -14.47
C ILE A 96 -10.59 -2.15 -14.61
N GLU A 97 -10.76 -0.87 -14.89
CA GLU A 97 -12.06 -0.27 -15.15
C GLU A 97 -12.16 0.10 -16.63
N ASN A 98 -13.33 -0.11 -17.22
CA ASN A 98 -13.62 0.43 -18.55
C ASN A 98 -14.13 1.86 -18.35
N VAL A 99 -13.36 2.83 -18.86
CA VAL A 99 -13.71 4.24 -18.78
C VAL A 99 -14.05 4.71 -20.18
N GLU A 100 -15.17 5.39 -20.33
CA GLU A 100 -15.51 6.11 -21.56
C GLU A 100 -14.61 7.34 -21.65
N GLU A 101 -13.66 7.31 -22.57
CA GLU A 101 -12.79 8.45 -22.85
C GLU A 101 -13.15 9.04 -24.22
N SER A 102 -13.33 10.35 -24.25
CA SER A 102 -13.47 11.07 -25.52
C SER A 102 -12.14 11.00 -26.26
N THR A 103 -12.17 10.33 -27.41
CA THR A 103 -10.99 10.26 -28.27
C THR A 103 -10.81 11.60 -28.97
N LYS A 104 -9.57 11.91 -29.36
CA LYS A 104 -9.31 13.04 -30.26
C LYS A 104 -9.05 12.48 -31.64
N ILE A 105 -9.86 12.86 -32.61
CA ILE A 105 -9.70 12.45 -33.99
C ILE A 105 -9.25 13.64 -34.83
N GLN A 106 -8.41 13.37 -35.83
CA GLN A 106 -8.02 14.35 -36.83
C GLN A 106 -9.06 14.32 -37.95
N GLN A 107 -9.85 15.37 -38.06
CA GLN A 107 -10.79 15.57 -39.16
C GLN A 107 -10.12 16.44 -40.23
N PRO A 108 -10.29 16.15 -41.53
CA PRO A 108 -9.85 17.05 -42.59
C PRO A 108 -10.42 18.46 -42.41
N LEU A 109 -9.62 19.50 -42.69
CA LEU A 109 -10.08 20.88 -42.56
C LEU A 109 -11.31 21.17 -43.43
N GLN A 110 -11.40 20.53 -44.60
CA GLN A 110 -12.51 20.64 -45.53
C GLN A 110 -13.85 20.25 -44.88
N ASP A 111 -13.91 19.08 -44.25
CA ASP A 111 -15.12 18.60 -43.57
C ASP A 111 -15.50 19.52 -42.40
N TYR A 112 -14.51 20.06 -41.69
CA TYR A 112 -14.75 21.02 -40.61
C TYR A 112 -15.29 22.37 -41.11
N ILE A 113 -14.83 22.84 -42.27
CA ILE A 113 -15.39 24.04 -42.92
C ILE A 113 -16.86 23.80 -43.29
N GLU A 114 -17.18 22.63 -43.83
CA GLU A 114 -18.56 22.25 -44.18
C GLU A 114 -19.47 22.20 -42.95
N GLU A 115 -18.97 21.67 -41.83
CA GLU A 115 -19.70 21.67 -40.56
C GLU A 115 -20.05 23.10 -40.09
N ILE A 116 -19.09 24.05 -40.15
CA ILE A 116 -19.35 25.45 -39.80
C ILE A 116 -20.36 26.09 -40.77
N LEU A 117 -20.34 25.73 -42.06
CA LEU A 117 -21.32 26.23 -43.03
C LEU A 117 -22.74 25.73 -42.72
N VAL A 118 -22.87 24.46 -42.34
CA VAL A 118 -24.15 23.88 -41.88
C VAL A 118 -24.62 24.59 -40.60
N GLU A 119 -23.72 24.85 -39.65
CA GLU A 119 -24.05 25.60 -38.43
C GLU A 119 -24.54 27.02 -38.75
N ILE A 120 -23.88 27.73 -39.67
CA ILE A 120 -24.32 29.06 -40.13
C ILE A 120 -25.73 29.00 -40.71
N ALA A 121 -26.01 28.02 -41.57
CA ALA A 121 -27.34 27.87 -42.18
C ALA A 121 -28.41 27.57 -41.14
N PHE A 122 -28.14 26.65 -40.19
CA PHE A 122 -29.04 26.33 -39.09
C PHE A 122 -29.36 27.55 -38.22
N GLU A 123 -28.32 28.29 -37.84
CA GLU A 123 -28.43 29.50 -37.02
C GLU A 123 -29.25 30.61 -37.75
N GLU A 124 -29.05 30.78 -39.06
CA GLU A 124 -29.86 31.71 -39.86
C GLU A 124 -31.34 31.30 -39.92
N GLU A 125 -31.63 30.01 -40.02
CA GLU A 125 -33.01 29.52 -39.93
C GLU A 125 -33.61 29.71 -38.54
N TYR A 126 -32.81 29.47 -37.48
CA TYR A 126 -33.20 29.70 -36.10
C TYR A 126 -33.60 31.16 -35.90
N ALA A 127 -32.78 32.12 -36.35
CA ALA A 127 -33.06 33.54 -36.21
C ALA A 127 -34.37 33.98 -36.89
N LYS A 128 -34.69 33.40 -38.06
CA LYS A 128 -35.95 33.67 -38.77
C LYS A 128 -37.18 33.15 -38.01
N ARG A 129 -37.06 32.02 -37.31
CA ARG A 129 -38.18 31.37 -36.62
C ARG A 129 -38.36 31.87 -35.18
N ALA A 130 -37.28 32.31 -34.53
CA ALA A 130 -37.26 32.64 -33.11
C ALA A 130 -37.85 34.02 -32.76
N ASN A 131 -38.23 34.86 -33.74
CA ASN A 131 -38.79 36.20 -33.50
C ASN A 131 -37.92 37.05 -32.53
N LEU A 132 -36.61 37.04 -32.78
CA LEU A 132 -35.59 37.74 -31.98
C LEU A 132 -35.85 39.26 -31.97
N GLN A 133 -35.53 39.90 -30.85
CA GLN A 133 -35.57 41.37 -30.72
C GLN A 133 -34.39 42.01 -31.48
N GLU A 134 -34.43 43.34 -31.68
CA GLU A 134 -33.45 44.07 -32.50
C GLU A 134 -31.99 43.90 -32.00
N GLU A 135 -31.79 44.01 -30.68
CA GLU A 135 -30.47 43.82 -30.05
C GLU A 135 -29.95 42.38 -30.22
N GLU A 136 -30.81 41.38 -30.02
CA GLU A 136 -30.46 39.96 -30.16
C GLU A 136 -30.17 39.58 -31.62
N LEU A 137 -30.87 40.21 -32.56
CA LEU A 137 -30.64 40.02 -33.99
C LEU A 137 -29.26 40.56 -34.40
N ASP A 138 -28.84 41.69 -33.84
CA ASP A 138 -27.53 42.26 -34.10
C ASP A 138 -26.40 41.43 -33.48
N GLU A 139 -26.60 40.89 -32.28
CA GLU A 139 -25.69 39.89 -31.69
C GLU A 139 -25.57 38.63 -32.57
N HIS A 140 -26.70 38.12 -33.06
CA HIS A 140 -26.72 36.98 -33.97
C HIS A 140 -25.92 37.28 -35.24
N LYS A 141 -26.17 38.41 -35.91
CA LYS A 141 -25.40 38.84 -37.10
C LYS A 141 -23.91 38.94 -36.79
N PHE A 142 -23.54 39.45 -35.61
CA PHE A 142 -22.14 39.54 -35.20
C PHE A 142 -21.50 38.14 -35.05
N LYS A 143 -22.18 37.19 -34.40
CA LYS A 143 -21.73 35.79 -34.29
C LYS A 143 -21.57 35.14 -35.67
N GLN A 144 -22.52 35.34 -36.58
CA GLN A 144 -22.43 34.83 -37.96
C GLN A 144 -21.27 35.43 -38.74
N ARG A 145 -21.02 36.75 -38.62
CA ARG A 145 -19.83 37.39 -39.21
C ARG A 145 -18.53 36.77 -38.68
N LYS A 146 -18.48 36.44 -37.40
CA LYS A 146 -17.31 35.78 -36.78
C LYS A 146 -17.09 34.37 -37.34
N ARG A 147 -18.14 33.54 -37.43
CA ARG A 147 -18.08 32.19 -38.04
C ARG A 147 -17.63 32.24 -39.50
N ARG A 148 -18.21 33.15 -40.31
CA ARG A 148 -17.80 33.36 -41.72
C ARG A 148 -16.34 33.78 -41.86
N ARG A 149 -15.84 34.66 -40.99
CA ARG A 149 -14.41 35.05 -40.97
C ARG A 149 -13.50 33.88 -40.56
N ALA A 150 -13.96 32.99 -39.70
CA ALA A 150 -13.21 31.79 -39.32
C ALA A 150 -13.06 30.83 -40.51
N ILE A 151 -14.11 30.62 -41.31
CA ILE A 151 -14.04 29.84 -42.55
C ILE A 151 -12.97 30.38 -43.50
N ILE A 152 -12.91 31.70 -43.73
CA ILE A 152 -11.89 32.31 -44.61
C ILE A 152 -10.48 31.97 -44.11
N ARG A 153 -10.23 32.00 -42.80
CA ARG A 153 -8.93 31.62 -42.23
C ARG A 153 -8.61 30.15 -42.46
N LEU A 154 -9.59 29.26 -42.30
CA LEU A 154 -9.43 27.83 -42.52
C LEU A 154 -9.21 27.52 -44.01
N GLN A 155 -9.90 28.21 -44.91
CA GLN A 155 -9.68 28.10 -46.36
C GLN A 155 -8.26 28.53 -46.75
N LEU A 156 -7.76 29.65 -46.22
CA LEU A 156 -6.37 30.07 -46.43
C LEU A 156 -5.36 29.05 -45.88
N GLN A 157 -5.71 28.35 -44.80
CA GLN A 157 -4.86 27.27 -44.28
C GLN A 157 -4.85 26.06 -45.22
N LEU A 158 -5.99 25.71 -45.82
CA LEU A 158 -6.11 24.62 -46.79
C LEU A 158 -5.42 24.95 -48.14
N GLU A 159 -5.42 26.22 -48.55
CA GLU A 159 -4.67 26.69 -49.73
C GLU A 159 -3.16 26.53 -49.56
N ASN A 160 -2.64 26.76 -48.34
CA ASN A 160 -1.23 26.58 -48.02
C ASN A 160 -0.85 25.12 -47.77
N ASP A 161 -1.78 24.32 -47.23
CA ASP A 161 -1.61 22.90 -46.96
C ASP A 161 -2.91 22.13 -47.27
N SER A 162 -2.91 21.46 -48.43
CA SER A 162 -4.06 20.68 -48.92
C SER A 162 -4.47 19.50 -48.01
N LEU A 163 -3.59 19.07 -47.09
CA LEU A 163 -3.85 17.97 -46.16
C LEU A 163 -4.01 18.44 -44.71
N ALA A 164 -4.23 19.75 -44.49
CA ALA A 164 -4.43 20.30 -43.16
C ALA A 164 -5.58 19.60 -42.41
N THR A 165 -5.37 19.32 -41.13
CA THR A 165 -6.35 18.66 -40.25
C THR A 165 -6.72 19.50 -39.04
N HIS A 166 -7.94 19.32 -38.53
CA HIS A 166 -8.45 19.88 -37.30
C HIS A 166 -8.68 18.78 -36.26
N THR A 167 -8.19 18.98 -35.04
CA THR A 167 -8.39 18.03 -33.95
C THR A 167 -9.73 18.29 -33.27
N ILE A 168 -10.66 17.34 -33.38
CA ILE A 168 -11.97 17.40 -32.71
C ILE A 168 -12.12 16.26 -31.70
N ALA A 169 -13.08 16.43 -30.79
CA ALA A 169 -13.49 15.35 -29.89
C ALA A 169 -14.31 14.33 -30.69
N GLY A 170 -13.78 13.12 -30.83
CA GLY A 170 -14.46 11.97 -31.43
C GLY A 170 -15.40 11.27 -30.45
N PRO A 171 -16.11 10.23 -30.91
CA PRO A 171 -17.03 9.48 -30.08
C PRO A 171 -16.30 8.85 -28.87
N PRO A 172 -16.99 8.70 -27.73
CA PRO A 172 -16.41 8.04 -26.57
C PRO A 172 -16.08 6.59 -26.91
N VAL A 173 -14.87 6.16 -26.55
CA VAL A 173 -14.46 4.76 -26.68
C VAL A 173 -14.22 4.22 -25.28
N LEU A 174 -14.67 2.99 -25.05
CA LEU A 174 -14.38 2.26 -23.82
C LEU A 174 -12.91 1.85 -23.81
N VAL A 175 -12.11 2.51 -22.96
CA VAL A 175 -10.69 2.21 -22.76
C VAL A 175 -10.52 1.52 -21.42
N LYS A 176 -9.77 0.41 -21.41
CA LYS A 176 -9.37 -0.28 -20.18
C LYS A 176 -8.29 0.53 -19.49
N ARG A 177 -8.58 1.06 -18.30
CA ARG A 177 -7.62 1.81 -17.49
C ARG A 177 -7.40 1.11 -16.16
N ALA A 178 -6.14 0.86 -15.83
CA ALA A 178 -5.77 0.36 -14.51
C ALA A 178 -5.81 1.53 -13.52
N ARG A 179 -6.56 1.37 -12.43
CA ARG A 179 -6.61 2.29 -11.29
C ARG A 179 -6.25 1.55 -9.99
N LEU A 180 -5.63 2.28 -9.07
CA LEU A 180 -5.32 1.77 -7.74
C LEU A 180 -6.56 1.73 -6.86
N ASP A 181 -6.79 0.60 -6.22
CA ASP A 181 -7.83 0.41 -5.21
C ASP A 181 -7.34 0.93 -3.85
N LEU A 182 -7.73 2.16 -3.54
CA LEU A 182 -7.32 2.83 -2.31
C LEU A 182 -7.85 2.15 -1.04
N VAL A 183 -9.03 1.52 -1.12
CA VAL A 183 -9.63 0.82 0.03
C VAL A 183 -8.82 -0.41 0.38
N LYS A 184 -8.52 -1.25 -0.63
CA LYS A 184 -7.66 -2.43 -0.43
C LYS A 184 -6.26 -2.07 0.07
N LEU A 185 -5.69 -0.95 -0.40
CA LEU A 185 -4.40 -0.47 0.09
C LEU A 185 -4.43 -0.07 1.56
N ALA A 186 -5.52 0.59 2.01
CA ALA A 186 -5.70 0.95 3.41
C ALA A 186 -5.84 -0.31 4.30
N GLU A 187 -6.68 -1.26 3.91
CA GLU A 187 -6.85 -2.53 4.63
C GLU A 187 -5.55 -3.35 4.68
N ALA A 188 -4.80 -3.41 3.58
CA ALA A 188 -3.52 -4.12 3.53
C ALA A 188 -2.43 -3.42 4.37
N ARG A 189 -2.53 -2.10 4.55
CA ARG A 189 -1.67 -1.33 5.46
C ARG A 189 -1.99 -1.65 6.92
N GLU A 190 -3.27 -1.67 7.30
CA GLU A 190 -3.70 -2.06 8.65
C GLU A 190 -3.34 -3.52 8.98
N GLY A 191 -3.49 -4.42 8.00
CA GLY A 191 -3.11 -5.82 8.11
C GLY A 191 -1.60 -6.11 8.09
N GLY A 192 -0.75 -5.08 7.99
CA GLY A 192 0.71 -5.22 8.02
C GLY A 192 1.33 -5.86 6.76
N ARG A 193 0.57 -5.98 5.66
CA ARG A 193 1.07 -6.53 4.38
C ARG A 193 1.91 -5.51 3.60
N ILE A 194 1.69 -4.21 3.86
CA ILE A 194 2.37 -3.11 3.17
C ILE A 194 3.30 -2.36 4.14
N LYS A 195 4.54 -2.10 3.70
CA LYS A 195 5.60 -1.47 4.50
C LYS A 195 5.38 0.03 4.71
N SER A 196 4.86 0.76 3.73
CA SER A 196 4.42 2.14 3.91
C SER A 196 3.35 2.54 2.88
N LEU A 197 2.43 3.43 3.31
CA LEU A 197 1.43 4.06 2.46
C LEU A 197 1.43 5.56 2.79
N SER A 198 1.67 6.40 1.80
CA SER A 198 1.67 7.87 1.95
C SER A 198 0.99 8.53 0.76
N PHE A 199 0.43 9.73 0.94
CA PHE A 199 -0.27 10.48 -0.11
C PHE A 199 0.54 11.73 -0.44
N GLY A 200 1.00 11.85 -1.69
CA GLY A 200 1.66 13.04 -2.20
C GLY A 200 0.83 13.75 -3.27
N GLU A 201 1.36 14.83 -3.82
CA GLU A 201 0.69 15.67 -4.83
C GLU A 201 0.32 14.92 -6.12
N PHE A 202 1.08 13.87 -6.46
CA PHE A 202 0.87 13.05 -7.66
C PHE A 202 0.13 11.72 -7.40
N GLY A 203 -0.34 11.51 -6.16
CA GLY A 203 -1.09 10.31 -5.77
C GLY A 203 -0.42 9.48 -4.66
N PRO A 204 -0.95 8.27 -4.39
CA PRO A 204 -0.46 7.40 -3.33
C PRO A 204 0.90 6.79 -3.66
N LYS A 205 1.83 6.87 -2.71
CA LYS A 205 3.09 6.14 -2.72
C LYS A 205 2.95 4.91 -1.82
N VAL A 206 3.15 3.74 -2.42
CA VAL A 206 3.05 2.43 -1.75
C VAL A 206 4.43 1.78 -1.74
N GLU A 207 4.92 1.40 -0.57
CA GLU A 207 6.13 0.56 -0.45
C GLU A 207 5.74 -0.82 0.08
N LEU A 208 6.08 -1.86 -0.67
CA LEU A 208 5.91 -3.26 -0.25
C LEU A 208 7.17 -3.77 0.45
N TYR A 209 7.03 -4.85 1.22
CA TYR A 209 8.18 -5.61 1.71
C TYR A 209 8.84 -6.37 0.54
N ALA A 210 10.13 -6.63 0.64
CA ALA A 210 10.83 -7.45 -0.35
C ALA A 210 10.31 -8.88 -0.29
N ALA A 211 9.65 -9.33 -1.37
CA ALA A 211 9.05 -10.66 -1.46
C ALA A 211 10.09 -11.75 -1.20
N ASP A 212 11.30 -11.63 -1.77
CA ASP A 212 12.37 -12.62 -1.65
C ASP A 212 12.76 -12.91 -0.19
N ALA A 213 12.84 -11.87 0.65
CA ALA A 213 13.20 -12.02 2.05
C ALA A 213 12.06 -12.65 2.87
N ALA A 214 10.81 -12.40 2.50
CA ALA A 214 9.65 -13.05 3.12
C ALA A 214 9.53 -14.52 2.69
N ILE A 215 9.79 -14.81 1.41
CA ILE A 215 9.80 -16.16 0.84
C ILE A 215 10.92 -17.00 1.48
N ASP A 216 12.14 -16.49 1.59
CA ASP A 216 13.26 -17.20 2.24
C ASP A 216 12.94 -17.52 3.71
N ARG A 217 12.36 -16.58 4.45
CA ARG A 217 11.90 -16.83 5.83
C ARG A 217 10.79 -17.88 5.89
N ALA A 218 9.81 -17.82 4.98
CA ALA A 218 8.75 -18.81 4.88
C ALA A 218 9.31 -20.20 4.57
N ALA A 219 10.23 -20.30 3.61
CA ALA A 219 10.89 -21.55 3.23
C ALA A 219 11.70 -22.15 4.39
N ARG A 220 12.40 -21.34 5.19
CA ARG A 220 13.07 -21.79 6.43
C ARG A 220 12.08 -22.28 7.48
N MET A 221 10.99 -21.54 7.72
CA MET A 221 9.95 -21.98 8.68
C MET A 221 9.31 -23.31 8.30
N HIS A 222 9.23 -23.61 7.00
CA HIS A 222 8.72 -24.87 6.47
C HIS A 222 9.81 -25.94 6.27
N GLY A 223 11.05 -25.69 6.71
CA GLY A 223 12.13 -26.69 6.66
C GLY A 223 12.64 -27.01 5.24
N LEU A 224 12.39 -26.17 4.23
CA LEU A 224 12.85 -26.46 2.86
C LEU A 224 14.39 -26.45 2.71
N TYR A 225 15.14 -25.94 3.69
CA TYR A 225 16.61 -25.90 3.66
C TYR A 225 17.25 -27.03 4.48
N GLU A 226 18.26 -27.69 3.91
CA GLU A 226 18.90 -28.92 4.42
C GLU A 226 19.45 -28.83 5.87
N LYS A 227 19.76 -27.63 6.37
CA LYS A 227 20.26 -27.44 7.75
C LYS A 227 19.15 -27.57 8.80
N ASP A 228 17.91 -27.25 8.46
CA ASP A 228 16.75 -27.32 9.35
C ASP A 228 16.07 -28.70 9.27
N ASN A 229 16.25 -29.43 8.16
CA ASN A 229 15.80 -30.82 8.00
C ASN A 229 16.44 -31.82 8.98
N ARG A 230 17.60 -31.51 9.57
CA ARG A 230 18.24 -32.38 10.59
C ARG A 230 17.47 -32.43 11.91
N GLN A 231 16.64 -31.43 12.20
CA GLN A 231 15.78 -31.42 13.38
C GLN A 231 14.52 -32.28 13.20
N ALA A 232 14.15 -32.58 11.95
CA ALA A 232 13.07 -33.49 11.57
C ALA A 232 13.60 -34.92 11.30
N ALA A 233 14.65 -35.35 11.99
CA ALA A 233 15.04 -36.76 12.00
C ALA A 233 13.91 -37.54 12.67
N GLY A 234 13.06 -38.17 11.86
CA GLY A 234 11.96 -39.00 12.32
C GLY A 234 12.46 -40.07 13.27
N THR A 235 11.70 -40.31 14.34
CA THR A 235 11.89 -41.48 15.20
C THR A 235 11.85 -42.73 14.32
N GLU A 236 13.00 -43.37 14.10
CA GLU A 236 13.06 -44.68 13.46
C GLU A 236 12.30 -45.66 14.36
N VAL A 237 11.09 -46.02 13.95
CA VAL A 237 10.35 -47.13 14.54
C VAL A 237 10.82 -48.38 13.81
N GLU A 238 11.74 -49.12 14.44
CA GLU A 238 12.10 -50.48 14.01
C GLU A 238 10.87 -51.39 14.18
N ILE A 239 10.23 -51.75 13.07
CA ILE A 239 9.21 -52.79 13.04
C ILE A 239 9.92 -54.10 12.68
N VAL A 240 10.22 -54.92 13.68
CA VAL A 240 10.74 -56.28 13.48
C VAL A 240 9.59 -57.16 12.99
N ILE A 241 9.60 -57.48 11.68
CA ILE A 241 8.67 -58.45 11.09
C ILE A 241 9.37 -59.82 10.98
N GLY A 242 9.00 -60.71 11.90
CA GLY A 242 8.86 -62.17 11.66
C GLY A 242 10.08 -62.94 11.14
N GLY A 243 10.86 -63.53 12.06
CA GLY A 243 11.68 -64.69 11.76
C GLY A 243 10.84 -65.97 11.74
N SER A 244 10.68 -66.59 10.57
CA SER A 244 10.07 -67.93 10.44
C SER A 244 10.99 -69.02 11.02
N PRO A 245 10.43 -70.08 11.62
CA PRO A 245 11.20 -71.12 12.27
C PRO A 245 11.85 -72.04 11.23
N LYS A 246 13.13 -72.37 11.43
CA LYS A 246 13.73 -73.56 10.82
C LYS A 246 14.05 -74.55 11.93
N GLU A 247 13.15 -75.51 12.11
CA GLU A 247 13.51 -76.83 12.62
C GLU A 247 14.37 -77.52 11.58
N THR A 248 15.55 -78.00 11.98
CA THR A 248 16.16 -79.20 11.43
C THR A 248 17.11 -79.79 12.47
N ALA A 249 16.70 -80.96 12.97
CA ALA A 249 17.45 -82.13 13.47
C ALA A 249 18.71 -81.92 14.33
#